data_AF-A0A5P2BKZ7-F1
#
_entry.id   AF-A0A5P2BKZ7-F1
#
_cell.length_a   1.000
_cell.length_b   1.000
_cell.length_c   1.000
_cell.angle_alpha   90.00
_cell.angle_beta   90.00
_cell.angle_gamma   90.00
#
_symmetry.space_group_name_H-M   'P 1'
#
loop_
_entity.id
_entity.type
_entity.pdbx_description
1 polymer ?
#
loop_
_entity_poly.entity_id
_entity_poly.type
_entity_poly.pdbx_seq_one_letter_code
_entity_poly.pdbx_strand_id
1 'polypeptide(L)'
;MSDQNMADDAYQPTGSNEEQEDAAPLDLQDALDERTYDDMLDEGYSPPEKPLGVNKTGTTAAEQHEGETLDERLRQEVPDEEVPDAERPGRDGIGDLPDGEGEPMDPEAGRDRAGRLVAPDEGAHTDVDKQVVARDEGIDGGAAGAEEAAVHIVPDEDLPPVRDDRD
;
A
#
# COMPACT_ATOMS: atom_id res chain seq x y z
N MET A 1 -6.42 32.50 -32.67
CA MET A 1 -5.14 32.71 -31.97
C MET A 1 -4.89 31.43 -31.23
N SER A 2 -3.86 30.68 -31.64
CA SER A 2 -3.62 29.30 -31.23
C SER A 2 -2.83 29.28 -29.92
N ASP A 3 -3.34 28.60 -28.89
CA ASP A 3 -2.58 28.20 -27.71
C ASP A 3 -1.66 27.03 -28.09
N GLN A 4 -0.50 27.35 -28.66
CA GLN A 4 0.59 26.42 -28.90
C GLN A 4 1.79 26.85 -28.05
N ASN A 5 1.64 26.70 -26.73
CA ASN A 5 2.78 26.56 -25.83
C ASN A 5 2.78 25.10 -25.40
N MET A 6 3.32 24.23 -26.25
CA MET A 6 3.62 22.86 -25.85
C MET A 6 4.83 22.91 -24.89
N ALA A 7 4.92 21.96 -23.96
CA ALA A 7 5.90 21.94 -22.86
C ALA A 7 7.36 21.69 -23.32
N ASP A 8 7.57 21.61 -24.62
CA ASP A 8 8.81 21.32 -25.37
C ASP A 8 9.63 22.58 -25.71
N ASP A 9 9.07 23.78 -25.59
CA ASP A 9 9.80 25.06 -25.77
C ASP A 9 10.57 25.53 -24.52
N ALA A 10 10.45 24.80 -23.41
CA ALA A 10 11.22 25.08 -22.21
C ALA A 10 12.68 24.63 -22.40
N TYR A 11 13.63 25.56 -22.26
CA TYR A 11 15.06 25.26 -22.23
C TYR A 11 15.36 24.24 -21.13
N GLN A 12 15.71 23.02 -21.55
CA GLN A 12 16.18 21.93 -20.68
C GLN A 12 17.72 22.00 -20.64
N PRO A 13 18.34 22.49 -19.55
CA PRO A 13 19.79 22.49 -19.46
C PRO A 13 20.32 21.06 -19.32
N THR A 14 20.77 20.44 -20.41
CA THR A 14 21.52 19.18 -20.39
C THR A 14 23.03 19.41 -20.19
N GLY A 15 23.42 20.55 -19.61
CA GLY A 15 24.79 21.07 -19.61
C GLY A 15 25.76 20.46 -18.59
N SER A 16 25.31 19.53 -17.76
CA SER A 16 26.18 18.81 -16.81
C SER A 16 25.61 17.45 -16.43
N ASN A 17 24.97 16.75 -17.37
CA ASN A 17 24.90 15.30 -17.22
C ASN A 17 26.34 14.85 -17.48
N GLU A 18 27.16 14.86 -16.43
CA GLU A 18 28.36 14.04 -16.38
C GLU A 18 27.98 12.74 -17.06
N GLU A 19 28.70 12.40 -18.14
CA GLU A 19 28.52 11.13 -18.82
C GLU A 19 28.55 10.08 -17.71
N GLN A 20 27.38 9.58 -17.33
CA GLN A 20 27.27 8.49 -16.39
C GLN A 20 27.79 7.28 -17.17
N GLU A 21 29.11 7.14 -17.22
CA GLU A 21 29.77 5.97 -17.80
C GLU A 21 29.23 4.70 -17.11
N ASP A 22 28.76 4.82 -15.86
CA ASP A 22 28.06 3.79 -15.07
C ASP A 22 26.53 3.70 -15.27
N ALA A 23 25.90 4.58 -16.06
CA ALA A 23 24.48 4.43 -16.43
C ALA A 23 24.28 3.78 -17.80
N ALA A 24 25.36 3.28 -18.41
CA ALA A 24 25.22 2.35 -19.52
C ALA A 24 24.43 1.12 -19.04
N PRO A 25 23.43 0.63 -19.80
CA PRO A 25 22.81 -0.64 -19.51
C PRO A 25 23.88 -1.72 -19.31
N LEU A 26 23.76 -2.50 -18.24
CA LEU A 26 24.70 -3.59 -17.95
C LEU A 26 24.80 -4.53 -19.15
N ASP A 27 26.01 -4.95 -19.49
CA ASP A 27 26.17 -6.06 -20.43
C ASP A 27 25.61 -7.31 -19.77
N LEU A 28 24.57 -7.89 -20.38
CA LEU A 28 23.91 -9.09 -19.86
C LEU A 28 24.86 -10.28 -19.81
N GLN A 29 25.93 -10.25 -20.60
CA GLN A 29 26.98 -11.28 -20.59
C GLN A 29 27.86 -11.23 -19.33
N ASP A 30 27.95 -10.06 -18.67
CA ASP A 30 28.79 -9.83 -17.50
C ASP A 30 27.98 -9.64 -16.19
N ALA A 31 26.65 -9.65 -16.27
CA ALA A 31 25.76 -9.51 -15.14
C ALA A 31 25.44 -10.87 -14.47
N LEU A 32 25.46 -10.89 -13.13
CA LEU A 32 25.16 -12.10 -12.35
C LEU A 32 23.67 -12.43 -12.44
N ASP A 33 23.34 -13.71 -12.60
CA ASP A 33 21.97 -14.25 -12.73
C ASP A 33 21.18 -13.72 -13.94
N GLU A 34 21.85 -13.07 -14.90
CA GLU A 34 21.26 -12.73 -16.18
C GLU A 34 21.35 -13.88 -17.17
N ARG A 35 20.40 -13.89 -18.12
CA ARG A 35 20.31 -14.94 -19.15
C ARG A 35 21.45 -14.80 -20.16
N THR A 36 22.09 -15.91 -20.50
CA THR A 36 23.12 -15.90 -21.55
C THR A 36 22.50 -15.76 -22.94
N TYR A 37 23.32 -15.37 -23.91
CA TYR A 37 22.89 -15.28 -25.31
C TYR A 37 22.40 -16.64 -25.86
N ASP A 38 22.97 -17.75 -25.39
CA ASP A 38 22.56 -19.10 -25.78
C ASP A 38 21.18 -19.45 -25.21
N ASP A 39 20.92 -19.09 -23.94
CA ASP A 39 19.60 -19.28 -23.31
C ASP A 39 18.48 -18.52 -24.04
N MET A 40 18.80 -17.33 -24.56
CA MET A 40 17.85 -16.55 -25.36
C MET A 40 17.58 -17.18 -26.73
N LEU A 41 18.56 -17.88 -27.32
CA LEU A 41 18.43 -18.53 -28.62
C LEU A 41 17.68 -19.87 -28.53
N ASP A 42 17.82 -20.57 -27.41
CA ASP A 42 17.15 -21.84 -27.16
C ASP A 42 15.66 -21.67 -26.79
N GLU A 43 15.27 -20.52 -26.25
CA GLU A 43 13.87 -20.22 -25.93
C GLU A 43 13.04 -19.98 -27.20
N GLY A 44 12.16 -20.94 -27.51
CA GLY A 44 11.21 -20.82 -28.61
C GLY A 44 10.07 -19.87 -28.25
N TYR A 45 9.77 -18.90 -29.12
CA TYR A 45 8.54 -18.12 -28.98
C TYR A 45 7.32 -19.00 -29.30
N SER A 46 6.46 -19.24 -28.30
CA SER A 46 5.16 -19.91 -28.49
C SER A 46 4.06 -18.84 -28.62
N PRO A 47 3.49 -18.63 -29.82
CA PRO A 47 2.40 -17.69 -29.99
C PRO A 47 1.18 -18.11 -29.16
N PRO A 48 0.37 -17.15 -28.68
CA PRO A 48 -0.84 -17.49 -27.95
C PRO A 48 -1.79 -18.35 -28.81
N GLU A 49 -2.32 -19.43 -28.23
CA GLU A 49 -3.21 -20.36 -28.94
C GLU A 49 -4.56 -19.73 -29.34
N LYS A 50 -4.83 -18.51 -28.88
CA LYS A 50 -6.07 -17.78 -29.10
C LYS A 50 -5.78 -16.29 -29.33
N PRO A 51 -6.53 -15.62 -30.21
CA PRO A 51 -6.38 -14.18 -30.42
C PRO A 51 -6.71 -13.42 -29.13
N LEU A 52 -5.79 -12.53 -28.72
CA LEU A 52 -5.96 -11.67 -27.55
C LEU A 52 -6.75 -10.43 -27.95
N GLY A 53 -7.70 -10.01 -27.11
CA GLY A 53 -8.37 -8.71 -27.24
C GLY A 53 -9.39 -8.59 -28.38
N VAL A 54 -9.53 -9.59 -29.26
CA VAL A 54 -10.51 -9.55 -30.37
C VAL A 54 -11.97 -9.43 -29.93
N ASN A 55 -12.27 -9.86 -28.69
CA ASN A 55 -13.61 -9.76 -28.11
C ASN A 55 -13.69 -8.65 -27.04
N LYS A 56 -12.66 -7.81 -26.91
CA LYS A 56 -12.66 -6.68 -25.96
C LYS A 56 -13.21 -5.43 -26.63
N THR A 57 -13.90 -4.61 -25.85
CA THR A 57 -14.32 -3.27 -26.27
C THR A 57 -13.09 -2.35 -26.36
N GLY A 58 -13.10 -1.39 -27.29
CA GLY A 58 -12.01 -0.42 -27.45
C GLY A 58 -11.00 -0.79 -28.54
N THR A 59 -11.34 -1.74 -29.41
CA THR A 59 -10.52 -2.11 -30.57
C THR A 59 -10.75 -1.19 -31.77
N THR A 60 -11.89 -0.49 -31.80
CA THR A 60 -12.21 0.51 -32.81
C THR A 60 -12.12 1.95 -32.27
N ALA A 61 -11.90 2.91 -33.16
CA ALA A 61 -11.83 4.33 -32.78
C ALA A 61 -13.13 4.88 -32.16
N ALA A 62 -14.28 4.35 -32.58
CA ALA A 62 -15.58 4.72 -32.01
C ALA A 62 -15.71 4.20 -30.56
N GLU A 63 -15.36 2.93 -30.33
CA GLU A 63 -15.39 2.33 -28.98
C GLU A 63 -14.42 3.01 -28.01
N GLN A 64 -13.25 3.45 -28.48
CA GLN A 64 -12.31 4.20 -27.63
C GLN A 64 -12.86 5.57 -27.21
N HIS A 65 -13.65 6.21 -28.09
CA HIS A 65 -14.28 7.49 -27.80
C HIS A 65 -15.47 7.34 -26.84
N GLU A 66 -16.26 6.27 -27.01
CA GLU A 66 -17.41 5.96 -26.16
C GLU A 66 -16.98 5.41 -24.79
N GLY A 67 -15.92 4.60 -24.77
CA GLY A 67 -15.43 3.90 -23.57
C GLY A 67 -16.31 2.72 -23.17
N GLU A 68 -15.83 1.94 -22.20
CA GLU A 68 -16.60 0.83 -21.62
C GLU A 68 -17.56 1.32 -20.53
N THR A 69 -18.74 0.72 -20.48
CA THR A 69 -19.69 0.92 -19.38
C THR A 69 -19.22 0.22 -18.10
N LEU A 70 -19.73 0.66 -16.95
CA LEU A 70 -19.43 0.00 -15.67
C LEU A 70 -19.84 -1.49 -15.68
N ASP A 71 -21.00 -1.82 -16.24
CA ASP A 71 -21.50 -3.19 -16.33
C ASP A 71 -20.62 -4.09 -17.22
N GLU A 72 -19.98 -3.53 -18.24
CA GLU A 72 -19.01 -4.25 -19.07
C GLU A 72 -17.72 -4.53 -18.31
N ARG A 73 -17.25 -3.56 -17.52
CA ARG A 73 -16.06 -3.73 -16.67
C ARG A 73 -16.29 -4.77 -15.59
N LEU A 74 -17.46 -4.75 -14.93
CA LEU A 74 -17.82 -5.73 -13.91
C LEU A 74 -17.94 -7.15 -14.48
N ARG A 75 -18.41 -7.31 -15.72
CA ARG A 75 -18.46 -8.63 -16.38
C ARG A 75 -17.10 -9.21 -16.73
N GLN A 76 -16.06 -8.38 -16.81
CA GLN A 76 -14.68 -8.79 -17.07
C GLN A 76 -13.91 -9.14 -15.79
N GLU A 77 -14.45 -8.80 -14.62
CA GLU A 77 -13.84 -9.10 -13.34
C GLU A 77 -13.79 -10.62 -13.11
N VAL A 78 -12.63 -11.09 -12.66
CA VAL A 78 -12.43 -12.47 -12.20
C VAL A 78 -12.33 -12.39 -10.68
N PRO A 79 -13.03 -13.25 -9.91
CA PRO A 79 -12.87 -13.29 -8.47
C PRO A 79 -11.41 -13.45 -8.10
N ASP A 80 -10.95 -12.71 -7.10
CA ASP A 80 -9.62 -12.91 -6.55
C ASP A 80 -9.45 -14.37 -6.12
N GLU A 81 -8.28 -14.94 -6.39
CA GLU A 81 -7.96 -16.28 -5.91
C GLU A 81 -7.88 -16.24 -4.38
N GLU A 82 -8.78 -16.97 -3.71
CA GLU A 82 -8.72 -17.13 -2.26
C GLU A 82 -7.44 -17.87 -1.91
N VAL A 83 -6.44 -17.15 -1.38
CA VAL A 83 -5.32 -17.78 -0.67
C VAL A 83 -5.91 -18.54 0.53
N PRO A 84 -5.58 -19.83 0.72
CA PRO A 84 -5.94 -20.58 1.91
C PRO A 84 -5.61 -19.76 3.16
N ASP A 85 -6.43 -19.82 4.22
CA ASP A 85 -6.20 -19.01 5.43
C ASP A 85 -4.82 -19.22 6.09
N ALA A 86 -4.16 -20.36 5.80
CA ALA A 86 -2.80 -20.64 6.24
C ALA A 86 -1.71 -19.86 5.46
N GLU A 87 -2.05 -19.38 4.27
CA GLU A 87 -1.19 -18.61 3.36
C GLU A 87 -1.66 -17.15 3.22
N ARG A 88 -2.83 -16.82 3.77
CA ARG A 88 -3.35 -15.45 3.87
C ARG A 88 -2.46 -14.66 4.85
N PRO A 89 -1.83 -13.54 4.44
CA PRO A 89 -1.11 -12.67 5.36
C PRO A 89 -2.13 -12.11 6.36
N GLY A 90 -2.10 -12.63 7.59
CA GLY A 90 -3.22 -12.46 8.52
C GLY A 90 -2.99 -12.97 9.94
N ARG A 91 -1.75 -13.31 10.30
CA ARG A 91 -1.24 -13.11 11.65
C ARG A 91 -0.17 -12.04 11.48
N ASP A 92 -0.70 -10.82 11.29
CA ASP A 92 -0.22 -9.58 10.64
C ASP A 92 0.74 -9.66 9.42
N GLY A 93 1.54 -10.71 9.28
CA GLY A 93 2.06 -11.26 8.01
C GLY A 93 2.99 -10.34 7.22
N ILE A 94 3.39 -9.21 7.78
CA ILE A 94 4.42 -8.34 7.21
C ILE A 94 5.67 -8.57 8.04
N GLY A 95 6.74 -9.08 7.41
CA GLY A 95 8.06 -9.21 8.04
C GLY A 95 8.32 -10.50 8.81
N ASP A 96 7.29 -11.29 9.12
CA ASP A 96 7.46 -12.53 9.90
C ASP A 96 8.09 -13.66 9.08
N LEU A 97 9.22 -14.18 9.57
CA LEU A 97 9.83 -15.41 9.09
C LEU A 97 9.01 -16.61 9.59
N PRO A 98 8.63 -17.59 8.74
CA PRO A 98 8.03 -18.84 9.19
C PRO A 98 8.94 -19.53 10.24
N ASP A 99 8.35 -19.95 11.36
CA ASP A 99 9.05 -20.50 12.53
C ASP A 99 10.01 -19.54 13.27
N GLY A 100 9.95 -18.24 12.98
CA GLY A 100 10.67 -17.18 13.68
C GLY A 100 9.96 -16.70 14.95
N GLU A 101 10.65 -15.90 15.77
CA GLU A 101 10.07 -15.32 17.01
C GLU A 101 9.08 -14.16 16.76
N GLY A 102 8.84 -13.80 15.49
CA GLY A 102 8.01 -12.65 15.08
C GLY A 102 8.70 -11.30 15.26
N GLU A 103 8.08 -10.22 14.79
CA GLU A 103 8.56 -8.86 15.08
C GLU A 103 8.39 -8.50 16.58
N PRO A 104 9.43 -7.93 17.24
CA PRO A 104 9.32 -7.53 18.63
C PRO A 104 8.40 -6.31 18.76
N MET A 105 7.15 -6.54 19.16
CA MET A 105 6.18 -5.50 19.54
C MET A 105 6.45 -4.98 20.95
N ASP A 106 6.39 -3.66 21.11
CA ASP A 106 6.38 -3.04 22.43
C ASP A 106 5.06 -3.39 23.14
N PRO A 107 5.07 -3.95 24.36
CA PRO A 107 3.84 -4.20 25.14
C PRO A 107 2.96 -2.96 25.31
N GLU A 108 3.55 -1.75 25.28
CA GLU A 108 2.84 -0.47 25.39
C GLU A 108 2.21 0.00 24.06
N ALA A 109 2.42 -0.72 22.95
CA ALA A 109 1.85 -0.34 21.65
C ALA A 109 0.35 -0.63 21.53
N GLY A 110 -0.15 -1.64 22.26
CA GLY A 110 -1.54 -2.09 22.18
C GLY A 110 -1.86 -2.78 20.84
N ARG A 111 -2.88 -3.66 20.84
CA ARG A 111 -3.30 -4.39 19.62
C ARG A 111 -4.63 -3.90 19.07
N ASP A 112 -5.50 -3.47 19.96
CA ASP A 112 -6.83 -3.00 19.61
C ASP A 112 -6.82 -1.48 19.58
N ARG A 113 -7.38 -0.91 18.51
CA ARG A 113 -7.60 0.54 18.41
C ARG A 113 -8.59 1.01 19.48
N ALA A 114 -8.40 2.22 19.98
CA ALA A 114 -9.42 2.90 20.75
C ALA A 114 -10.61 3.32 19.85
N GLY A 115 -11.80 3.40 20.44
CA GLY A 115 -12.96 4.03 19.84
C GLY A 115 -12.99 5.54 20.08
N ARG A 116 -14.17 6.13 19.97
CA ARG A 116 -14.39 7.57 20.16
C ARG A 116 -14.22 7.93 21.64
N LEU A 117 -13.21 8.76 21.94
CA LEU A 117 -12.94 9.25 23.29
C LEU A 117 -13.77 10.51 23.60
N VAL A 118 -14.60 10.44 24.64
CA VAL A 118 -15.46 11.55 25.09
C VAL A 118 -15.04 12.00 26.49
N ALA A 119 -14.69 13.27 26.61
CA ALA A 119 -14.38 13.89 27.90
C ALA A 119 -15.65 14.02 28.78
N PRO A 120 -15.51 14.11 30.12
CA PRO A 120 -16.67 14.21 31.03
C PRO A 120 -17.60 15.40 30.77
N ASP A 121 -17.10 16.47 30.16
CA ASP A 121 -17.84 17.68 29.78
C ASP A 121 -18.43 17.60 28.35
N GLU A 122 -18.28 16.45 27.69
CA GLU A 122 -18.75 16.16 26.32
C GLU A 122 -18.22 17.14 25.27
N GLY A 123 -17.17 17.91 25.59
CA GLY A 123 -16.64 19.00 24.75
C GLY A 123 -17.60 20.18 24.56
N ALA A 124 -18.72 20.21 25.29
CA ALA A 124 -19.77 21.24 25.18
C ALA A 124 -20.03 21.98 26.50
N HIS A 125 -19.61 21.40 27.62
CA HIS A 125 -19.81 21.96 28.95
C HIS A 125 -18.55 22.64 29.49
N THR A 126 -18.63 23.19 30.70
CA THR A 126 -17.45 23.76 31.36
C THR A 126 -16.58 22.64 31.91
N ASP A 127 -15.33 22.61 31.48
CA ASP A 127 -14.32 21.72 32.05
C ASP A 127 -14.05 22.08 33.52
N VAL A 128 -14.30 21.13 34.40
CA VAL A 128 -14.07 21.23 35.85
C VAL A 128 -12.96 20.28 36.32
N ASP A 129 -12.47 19.41 35.43
CA ASP A 129 -11.47 18.41 35.73
C ASP A 129 -10.08 18.98 35.45
N LYS A 130 -9.15 18.77 36.38
CA LYS A 130 -7.77 19.23 36.20
C LYS A 130 -6.92 18.25 35.40
N GLN A 131 -7.48 17.09 35.08
CA GLN A 131 -6.81 15.97 34.43
C GLN A 131 -7.39 15.80 33.04
N VAL A 132 -6.54 15.42 32.08
CA VAL A 132 -7.00 15.08 30.73
C VAL A 132 -7.48 13.63 30.76
N VAL A 133 -8.79 13.44 30.88
CA VAL A 133 -9.44 12.13 30.95
C VAL A 133 -10.58 12.05 29.95
N ALA A 134 -10.82 10.87 29.40
CA ALA A 134 -11.93 10.61 28.49
C ALA A 134 -12.40 9.15 28.64
N ARG A 135 -13.64 8.87 28.22
CA ARG A 135 -14.21 7.52 28.13
C ARG A 135 -14.31 7.10 26.68
N ASP A 136 -13.96 5.85 26.42
CA ASP A 136 -14.19 5.22 25.11
C ASP A 136 -15.67 4.81 24.97
N GLU A 137 -16.36 5.39 23.99
CA GLU A 137 -17.76 5.12 23.65
C GLU A 137 -17.92 4.19 22.43
N GLY A 138 -16.82 3.55 22.00
CA GLY A 138 -16.79 2.60 20.90
C GLY A 138 -16.61 3.22 19.51
N ILE A 139 -16.62 2.36 18.49
CA ILE A 139 -16.39 2.74 17.08
C ILE A 139 -17.69 3.26 16.46
N ASP A 140 -17.68 4.49 15.94
CA ASP A 140 -18.84 5.11 15.29
C ASP A 140 -18.75 5.03 13.76
N GLY A 141 -19.34 3.98 13.18
CA GLY A 141 -19.83 4.03 11.79
C GLY A 141 -18.82 4.04 10.63
N GLY A 142 -17.50 4.02 10.86
CA GLY A 142 -16.58 3.42 9.89
C GLY A 142 -15.53 4.27 9.17
N ALA A 143 -15.11 5.42 9.70
CA ALA A 143 -13.80 5.97 9.33
C ALA A 143 -13.27 6.88 10.43
N ALA A 144 -12.51 6.29 11.35
CA ALA A 144 -11.74 7.07 12.30
C ALA A 144 -10.77 8.00 11.57
N GLY A 145 -10.59 9.22 12.07
CA GLY A 145 -9.53 10.10 11.60
C GLY A 145 -8.15 9.44 11.81
N ALA A 146 -7.12 9.90 11.09
CA ALA A 146 -5.76 9.35 11.23
C ALA A 146 -5.27 9.37 12.69
N GLU A 147 -5.63 10.42 13.43
CA GLU A 147 -5.27 10.60 14.85
C GLU A 147 -5.98 9.60 15.75
N GLU A 148 -7.26 9.35 15.50
CA GLU A 148 -8.07 8.37 16.25
C GLU A 148 -7.67 6.93 15.90
N ALA A 149 -7.22 6.68 14.66
CA ALA A 149 -6.65 5.40 14.26
C ALA A 149 -5.25 5.13 14.83
N ALA A 150 -4.57 6.15 15.35
CA ALA A 150 -3.24 6.00 15.95
C ALA A 150 -3.29 5.60 17.44
N VAL A 151 -4.43 5.75 18.11
CA VAL A 151 -4.58 5.45 19.55
C VAL A 151 -5.00 3.99 19.74
N HIS A 152 -4.29 3.29 20.62
CA HIS A 152 -4.51 1.88 20.93
C HIS A 152 -4.74 1.65 22.42
N ILE A 153 -5.45 0.58 22.75
CA ILE A 153 -5.73 0.13 24.11
C ILE A 153 -4.62 -0.83 24.54
N VAL A 154 -4.04 -0.55 25.70
CA VAL A 154 -3.10 -1.45 26.37
C VAL A 154 -3.75 -1.99 27.64
N PRO A 155 -4.01 -3.30 27.73
CA PRO A 155 -4.51 -3.92 28.96
C PRO A 155 -3.50 -3.76 30.11
N ASP A 156 -3.99 -3.54 31.33
CA ASP A 156 -3.14 -3.44 32.53
C ASP A 156 -2.28 -4.70 32.76
N GLU A 157 -2.72 -5.86 32.27
CA GLU A 157 -1.99 -7.12 32.33
C GLU A 157 -0.78 -7.18 31.39
N ASP A 158 -0.80 -6.40 30.32
CA ASP A 158 0.29 -6.32 29.33
C ASP A 158 1.33 -5.24 29.71
N LEU A 159 0.97 -4.31 30.60
CA LEU A 159 1.88 -3.26 31.04
C LEU A 159 3.00 -3.82 31.94
N PRO A 160 4.25 -3.35 31.75
CA PRO A 160 5.31 -3.68 32.68
C PRO A 160 4.99 -3.14 34.10
N PRO A 161 5.53 -3.77 35.16
CA PRO A 161 5.31 -3.28 36.51
C PRO A 161 5.81 -1.83 36.62
N VAL A 162 4.99 -0.98 37.24
CA VAL A 162 5.30 0.44 37.45
C VAL A 162 6.67 0.55 38.11
N ARG A 163 7.61 1.22 37.44
CA ARG A 163 8.93 1.51 38.02
C ARG A 163 8.70 2.49 39.17
N ASP A 164 9.00 2.07 40.39
CA ASP A 164 8.96 2.96 41.55
C ASP A 164 10.21 3.85 41.49
N ASP A 165 10.11 4.96 40.75
CA ASP A 165 11.18 5.97 40.62
C ASP A 165 11.31 6.82 41.91
N ARG A 166 11.36 6.14 43.06
CA ARG A 166 11.66 6.72 44.37
C ARG A 166 13.04 6.26 44.83
N ASP A 167 14.06 6.95 44.34
CA ASP A 167 15.38 7.08 44.97
C ASP A 167 15.75 8.57 45.11
#